data_AF-A0A271JB89-F1
#
_entry.id   AF-A0A271JB89-F1
#
_cell.length_a   1.000
_cell.length_b   1.000
_cell.length_c   1.000
_cell.angle_alpha   90.00
_cell.angle_beta   90.00
_cell.angle_gamma   90.00
#
_symmetry.space_group_name_H-M   'P 1'
#
loop_
_entity.id
_entity.type
_entity.pdbx_description
1 polymer ?
#
loop_
_entity_poly.entity_id
_entity_poly.type
_entity_poly.pdbx_seq_one_letter_code
_entity_poly.pdbx_strand_id
1 'polypeptide(L)'
;MGQQQLLLLVLGIVIVGLAVVVGIQAFGENQRKSSADAMINDGVRIASDTQAWSLKPTAFGGPGELGLAELSFPRLGYTLGGNGCEANEYGTLNGCFALAVSTTGGATTVTITGTADNGNVVTVTVTGPNPEDISATITTS
;
A
#
# COMPACT_ATOMS: atom_id res chain seq x y z
N MET A 1 38.41 -7.88 -45.37
CA MET A 1 37.73 -6.58 -45.13
C MET A 1 36.25 -6.77 -44.77
N GLY A 2 35.42 -7.40 -45.61
CA GLY A 2 33.97 -7.58 -45.31
C GLY A 2 33.63 -8.41 -44.07
N GLN A 3 34.44 -9.43 -43.74
CA GLN A 3 34.21 -10.28 -42.56
C GLN A 3 34.37 -9.52 -41.23
N GLN A 4 35.32 -8.59 -41.12
CA GLN A 4 35.52 -7.80 -39.89
C GLN A 4 34.44 -6.72 -39.71
N GLN A 5 33.98 -6.10 -40.81
CA GLN A 5 32.87 -5.15 -40.74
C GLN A 5 31.55 -5.83 -40.35
N LEU A 6 31.30 -7.04 -40.82
CA LEU A 6 30.11 -7.80 -40.42
C LEU A 6 30.11 -8.14 -38.93
N LEU A 7 31.28 -8.47 -38.35
CA LEU A 7 31.39 -8.76 -36.92
C LEU A 7 31.11 -7.54 -36.03
N LEU A 8 31.55 -6.35 -36.44
CA LEU A 8 31.29 -5.12 -35.69
C LEU A 8 29.82 -4.72 -35.70
N LEU A 9 29.12 -4.97 -36.83
CA LEU A 9 27.69 -4.74 -36.91
C LEU A 9 26.91 -5.69 -35.99
N VAL A 10 27.28 -6.97 -35.98
CA VAL A 10 26.67 -7.98 -35.11
C VAL A 10 26.92 -7.65 -33.63
N LEU A 11 28.12 -7.20 -33.28
CA LEU A 11 28.40 -6.78 -31.91
C LEU A 11 27.54 -5.59 -31.49
N GLY A 12 27.36 -4.60 -32.38
CA GLY A 12 26.53 -3.43 -32.11
C GLY A 12 25.06 -3.78 -31.84
N ILE A 13 24.46 -4.66 -32.65
CA ILE A 13 23.04 -5.04 -32.45
C ILE A 13 22.83 -5.88 -31.19
N VAL A 14 23.80 -6.72 -30.79
CA VAL A 14 23.72 -7.49 -29.54
C VAL A 14 23.73 -6.56 -28.33
N ILE A 15 24.58 -5.53 -28.33
CA ILE A 15 24.65 -4.56 -27.23
C ILE A 15 23.34 -3.77 -27.12
N VAL A 16 22.79 -3.29 -28.24
CA VAL A 16 21.51 -2.58 -28.25
C VAL A 16 20.37 -3.50 -27.79
N GLY A 17 20.35 -4.76 -28.24
CA GLY A 17 19.34 -5.74 -27.82
C GLY A 17 19.32 -5.95 -26.31
N LEU A 18 20.48 -6.12 -25.68
CA LEU A 18 20.58 -6.25 -24.22
C LEU A 18 20.18 -4.98 -23.48
N ALA A 19 20.57 -3.80 -23.99
CA ALA A 19 20.20 -2.53 -23.39
C ALA A 19 18.68 -2.30 -23.34
N VAL A 20 17.96 -2.70 -24.39
CA VAL A 20 16.48 -2.59 -24.44
C VAL A 20 15.83 -3.50 -23.39
N VAL A 21 16.29 -4.75 -23.27
CA VAL A 21 15.74 -5.70 -22.30
C VAL A 21 15.94 -5.21 -20.85
N VAL A 22 17.15 -4.74 -20.52
CA VAL A 22 17.42 -4.16 -19.20
C VAL A 22 16.61 -2.89 -18.96
N GLY A 23 16.46 -2.04 -19.98
CA GLY A 23 15.65 -0.83 -19.89
C GLY A 23 14.18 -1.13 -19.58
N ILE A 24 13.59 -2.14 -20.22
CA ILE A 24 12.21 -2.56 -19.98
C ILE A 24 12.06 -3.13 -18.56
N GLN A 25 13.01 -3.95 -18.10
CA GLN A 25 12.98 -4.51 -16.75
C GLN A 25 13.07 -3.40 -15.69
N ALA A 26 14.00 -2.45 -15.86
CA ALA A 26 14.14 -1.31 -14.95
C ALA A 26 12.88 -0.42 -14.92
N PHE A 27 12.21 -0.24 -16.07
CA PHE A 27 10.95 0.49 -16.13
C PHE A 27 9.82 -0.24 -15.39
N GLY A 28 9.75 -1.57 -15.51
CA GLY A 28 8.80 -2.39 -14.75
C GLY A 28 9.02 -2.28 -13.23
N GLU A 29 10.27 -2.38 -12.79
CA GLU A 29 10.63 -2.27 -11.37
C GLU A 29 10.31 -0.88 -10.81
N ASN A 30 10.62 0.19 -11.55
CA ASN A 30 10.29 1.56 -11.13
C ASN A 30 8.78 1.78 -11.00
N GLN A 31 7.96 1.18 -11.87
CA GLN A 31 6.51 1.25 -11.76
C GLN A 31 5.99 0.49 -10.53
N ARG A 32 6.54 -0.70 -10.24
CA ARG A 32 6.21 -1.46 -9.01
C ARG A 32 6.54 -0.65 -7.76
N LYS A 33 7.73 -0.04 -7.73
CA LYS A 33 8.17 0.80 -6.62
C LYS A 33 7.29 2.04 -6.44
N SER A 34 6.99 2.77 -7.52
CA SER A 34 6.11 3.94 -7.45
C SER A 34 4.71 3.57 -6.98
N SER A 35 4.20 2.39 -7.36
CA SER A 35 2.91 1.90 -6.88
C SER A 35 2.95 1.58 -5.39
N ALA A 36 4.02 0.95 -4.91
CA ALA A 36 4.22 0.69 -3.48
C ALA A 36 4.27 2.00 -2.67
N ASP A 37 5.01 3.00 -3.14
CA ASP A 37 5.12 4.30 -2.49
C ASP A 37 3.75 5.01 -2.38
N ALA A 38 2.95 4.95 -3.44
CA ALA A 38 1.58 5.49 -3.44
C ALA A 38 0.67 4.77 -2.44
N MET A 39 0.74 3.44 -2.37
CA MET A 39 -0.03 2.66 -1.41
C MET A 39 0.38 2.92 0.04
N ILE A 40 1.67 3.11 0.32
CA ILE A 40 2.15 3.50 1.65
C ILE A 40 1.56 4.85 2.03
N ASN A 41 1.55 5.81 1.10
CA ASN A 41 0.95 7.11 1.36
C ASN A 41 -0.54 6.99 1.73
N ASP A 42 -1.30 6.19 0.98
CA ASP A 42 -2.71 5.90 1.28
C ASP A 42 -2.87 5.20 2.64
N GLY A 43 -2.05 4.18 2.94
CA GLY A 43 -2.08 3.46 4.21
C GLY A 43 -1.74 4.35 5.41
N VAL A 44 -0.73 5.22 5.29
CA VAL A 44 -0.36 6.20 6.33
C VAL A 44 -1.44 7.25 6.50
N ARG A 45 -2.13 7.67 5.43
CA ARG A 45 -3.30 8.56 5.52
C ARG A 45 -4.41 7.92 6.35
N ILE A 46 -4.79 6.67 6.03
CA ILE A 46 -5.81 5.92 6.77
C ILE A 46 -5.41 5.72 8.24
N ALA A 47 -4.13 5.43 8.50
CA ALA A 47 -3.62 5.31 9.86
C ALA A 47 -3.70 6.64 10.63
N SER A 48 -3.38 7.75 9.98
CA SER A 48 -3.50 9.10 10.58
C SER A 48 -4.96 9.43 10.91
N ASP A 49 -5.89 9.11 10.00
CA ASP A 49 -7.33 9.28 10.24
C ASP A 49 -7.82 8.39 11.39
N THR A 50 -7.28 7.19 11.51
CA THR A 50 -7.56 6.27 12.62
C THR A 50 -7.13 6.87 13.95
N GLN A 51 -5.95 7.48 14.03
CA GLN A 51 -5.49 8.17 15.24
C GLN A 51 -6.34 9.40 15.56
N ALA A 52 -6.61 10.22 14.55
CA ALA A 52 -7.46 11.40 14.70
C ALA A 52 -8.87 11.03 15.18
N TRP A 53 -9.41 9.92 14.68
CA TRP A 53 -10.68 9.38 15.14
C TRP A 53 -10.61 8.90 16.58
N SER A 54 -9.54 8.20 16.98
CA SER A 54 -9.33 7.71 18.35
C SER A 54 -9.32 8.84 19.39
N LEU A 55 -8.80 10.03 19.03
CA LEU A 55 -8.73 11.21 19.91
C LEU A 55 -10.01 12.05 19.91
N LYS A 56 -10.97 11.76 19.04
CA LYS A 56 -12.21 12.54 18.89
C LYS A 56 -13.19 12.19 20.02
N PRO A 57 -13.86 13.17 20.66
CA PRO A 57 -14.89 12.88 21.65
C PRO A 57 -16.09 12.12 21.03
N THR A 58 -16.72 11.25 21.83
CA THR A 58 -17.94 10.49 21.45
C THR A 58 -19.04 11.38 20.88
N ALA A 59 -19.25 12.57 21.46
CA ALA A 59 -20.25 13.54 21.02
C ALA A 59 -20.07 14.01 19.57
N PHE A 60 -18.89 13.85 18.98
CA PHE A 60 -18.57 14.23 17.60
C PHE A 60 -18.37 13.02 16.67
N GLY A 61 -18.76 11.81 17.10
CA GLY A 61 -18.63 10.58 16.31
C GLY A 61 -17.29 9.83 16.50
N GLY A 62 -16.55 10.12 17.56
CA GLY A 62 -15.36 9.38 17.96
C GLY A 62 -15.66 7.97 18.54
N PRO A 63 -14.66 7.28 19.10
CA PRO A 63 -14.82 5.96 19.70
C PRO A 63 -15.77 5.99 20.90
N GLY A 64 -16.64 4.98 20.98
CA GLY A 64 -17.46 4.69 22.17
C GLY A 64 -16.65 4.01 23.28
N GLU A 65 -17.33 3.30 24.18
CA GLU A 65 -16.68 2.62 25.31
C GLU A 65 -15.74 1.49 24.87
N LEU A 66 -15.93 0.95 23.67
CA LEU A 66 -15.08 -0.10 23.10
C LEU A 66 -13.86 0.45 22.35
N GLY A 67 -13.68 1.78 22.27
CA GLY A 67 -12.45 2.36 21.74
C GLY A 67 -12.21 2.04 20.25
N LEU A 68 -10.96 1.69 19.95
CA LEU A 68 -10.53 1.25 18.62
C LEU A 68 -11.21 -0.06 18.15
N ALA A 69 -11.83 -0.83 19.04
CA ALA A 69 -12.51 -2.07 18.67
C ALA A 69 -13.74 -1.83 17.77
N GLU A 70 -14.31 -0.61 17.77
CA GLU A 70 -15.45 -0.27 16.91
C GLU A 70 -15.04 0.32 15.55
N LEU A 71 -13.74 0.43 15.29
CA LEU A 71 -13.22 1.09 14.10
C LEU A 71 -13.67 0.34 12.84
N SER A 72 -14.10 1.13 11.85
CA SER A 72 -14.39 0.64 10.50
C SER A 72 -14.23 1.78 9.50
N PHE A 73 -14.00 1.44 8.23
CA PHE A 73 -13.87 2.43 7.16
C PHE A 73 -15.04 3.42 7.09
N PRO A 74 -16.33 3.02 7.20
CA PRO A 74 -17.43 3.97 7.20
C PRO A 74 -17.40 4.97 8.36
N ARG A 75 -16.88 4.58 9.54
CA ARG A 75 -16.74 5.50 10.69
C ARG A 75 -15.63 6.54 10.49
N LEU A 76 -14.65 6.21 9.66
CA LEU A 76 -13.62 7.14 9.18
C LEU A 76 -14.10 7.99 7.98
N GLY A 77 -15.31 7.74 7.45
CA GLY A 77 -15.86 8.44 6.29
C GLY A 77 -15.47 7.85 4.94
N TYR A 78 -14.87 6.66 4.92
CA TYR A 78 -14.53 5.96 3.69
C TYR A 78 -15.72 5.18 3.14
N THR A 79 -15.91 5.25 1.81
CA THR A 79 -16.92 4.45 1.11
C THR A 79 -16.31 3.10 0.75
N LEU A 80 -16.99 2.02 1.09
CA LEU A 80 -16.54 0.67 0.79
C LEU A 80 -16.83 0.28 -0.66
N GLY A 81 -16.03 -0.64 -1.19
CA GLY A 81 -16.04 -1.08 -2.58
C GLY A 81 -15.46 -0.07 -3.55
N GLY A 82 -15.63 -0.34 -4.84
CA GLY A 82 -15.09 0.46 -5.93
C GLY A 82 -13.75 -0.07 -6.45
N ASN A 83 -13.39 0.32 -7.67
CA ASN A 83 -12.13 -0.07 -8.33
C ASN A 83 -11.80 -1.58 -8.35
N GLY A 84 -12.83 -2.44 -8.33
CA GLY A 84 -12.66 -3.90 -8.35
C GLY A 84 -12.43 -4.54 -6.98
N CYS A 85 -12.45 -3.76 -5.90
CA CYS A 85 -12.26 -4.23 -4.53
C CYS A 85 -13.51 -4.89 -3.94
N GLU A 86 -13.33 -5.69 -2.90
CA GLU A 86 -14.42 -6.35 -2.18
C GLU A 86 -15.34 -5.34 -1.47
N ALA A 87 -16.57 -5.76 -1.15
CA ALA A 87 -17.59 -4.88 -0.56
C ALA A 87 -17.26 -4.40 0.87
N ASN A 88 -16.27 -5.01 1.52
CA ASN A 88 -15.75 -4.69 2.85
C ASN A 88 -14.39 -3.95 2.80
N GLU A 89 -13.87 -3.68 1.61
CA GLU A 89 -12.59 -3.01 1.40
C GLU A 89 -12.80 -1.56 0.96
N TYR A 90 -11.83 -0.71 1.22
CA TYR A 90 -11.77 0.64 0.66
C TYR A 90 -10.93 0.61 -0.63
N GLY A 91 -11.56 0.85 -1.77
CA GLY A 91 -10.89 0.88 -3.07
C GLY A 91 -10.31 2.25 -3.41
N THR A 92 -9.01 2.30 -3.71
CA THR A 92 -8.34 3.47 -4.31
C THR A 92 -7.85 3.14 -5.72
N LEU A 93 -7.30 4.13 -6.43
CA LEU A 93 -6.67 3.88 -7.73
C LEU A 93 -5.37 3.05 -7.59
N ASN A 94 -4.80 3.02 -6.38
CA ASN A 94 -3.52 2.35 -6.10
C ASN A 94 -3.69 0.93 -5.58
N GLY A 95 -4.87 0.57 -5.04
CA GLY A 95 -5.16 -0.77 -4.54
C GLY A 95 -6.39 -0.82 -3.62
N CYS A 96 -6.65 -2.02 -3.11
CA CYS A 96 -7.75 -2.32 -2.20
C CYS A 96 -7.23 -2.39 -0.77
N PHE A 97 -7.87 -1.67 0.16
CA PHE A 97 -7.48 -1.62 1.56
C PHE A 97 -8.50 -2.35 2.43
N ALA A 98 -8.05 -3.36 3.16
CA ALA A 98 -8.80 -4.04 4.20
C ALA A 98 -8.41 -3.51 5.58
N LEU A 99 -9.35 -3.49 6.52
CA LEU A 99 -9.11 -3.11 7.91
C LEU A 99 -9.51 -4.27 8.82
N ALA A 100 -8.59 -4.69 9.67
CA ALA A 100 -8.80 -5.70 10.69
C ALA A 100 -8.49 -5.11 12.06
N VAL A 101 -9.34 -5.39 13.05
CA VAL A 101 -9.10 -4.99 14.43
C VAL A 101 -8.92 -6.25 15.28
N SER A 102 -7.86 -6.29 16.07
CA SER A 102 -7.56 -7.39 16.98
C SER A 102 -7.42 -6.87 18.41
N THR A 103 -8.08 -7.53 19.34
CA THR A 103 -7.98 -7.23 20.78
C THR A 103 -7.35 -8.42 21.49
N THR A 104 -6.10 -8.28 21.95
CA THR A 104 -5.39 -9.34 22.67
C THR A 104 -4.90 -8.82 24.01
N GLY A 105 -5.31 -9.46 25.11
CA GLY A 105 -4.86 -9.10 26.45
C GLY A 105 -5.21 -7.68 26.91
N GLY A 106 -6.27 -7.08 26.33
CA GLY A 106 -6.68 -5.70 26.63
C GLY A 106 -6.04 -4.63 25.74
N ALA A 107 -5.07 -4.98 24.89
CA ALA A 107 -4.53 -4.10 23.86
C ALA A 107 -5.32 -4.27 22.56
N THR A 108 -5.72 -3.15 21.95
CA THR A 108 -6.40 -3.13 20.65
C THR A 108 -5.42 -2.68 19.57
N THR A 109 -5.22 -3.52 18.55
CA THR A 109 -4.39 -3.23 17.39
C THR A 109 -5.26 -3.18 16.14
N VAL A 110 -5.04 -2.18 15.32
CA VAL A 110 -5.70 -2.02 14.01
C VAL A 110 -4.66 -2.32 12.95
N THR A 111 -4.97 -3.24 12.05
CA THR A 111 -4.14 -3.59 10.90
C THR A 111 -4.87 -3.19 9.63
N ILE A 112 -4.25 -2.32 8.84
CA ILE A 112 -4.71 -1.87 7.53
C ILE A 112 -3.84 -2.56 6.49
N THR A 113 -4.44 -3.37 5.63
CA THR A 113 -3.74 -4.14 4.60
C THR A 113 -4.17 -3.64 3.23
N GLY A 114 -3.28 -2.98 2.50
CA GLY A 114 -3.45 -2.60 1.11
C GLY A 114 -2.90 -3.67 0.17
N THR A 115 -3.67 -4.07 -0.84
CA THR A 115 -3.26 -4.99 -1.91
C THR A 115 -3.36 -4.28 -3.25
N ALA A 116 -2.26 -4.20 -4.00
CA ALA A 116 -2.26 -3.68 -5.37
C ALA A 116 -2.44 -4.80 -6.40
N ASP A 117 -2.95 -4.44 -7.57
CA ASP A 117 -3.07 -5.32 -8.74
C ASP A 117 -1.73 -5.94 -9.17
N ASN A 118 -0.63 -5.24 -8.89
CA ASN A 118 0.73 -5.70 -9.17
C ASN A 118 1.25 -6.75 -8.15
N GLY A 119 0.44 -7.13 -7.15
CA GLY A 119 0.82 -8.10 -6.10
C GLY A 119 1.65 -7.53 -4.95
N ASN A 120 1.82 -6.21 -4.88
CA ASN A 120 2.43 -5.55 -3.72
C ASN A 120 1.42 -5.51 -2.57
N VAL A 121 1.87 -5.85 -1.36
CA VAL A 121 1.06 -5.78 -0.14
C VAL A 121 1.71 -4.81 0.83
N VAL A 122 0.94 -3.83 1.28
CA VAL A 122 1.35 -2.84 2.28
C VAL A 122 0.53 -3.06 3.53
N THR A 123 1.19 -3.27 4.66
CA THR A 123 0.53 -3.49 5.95
C THR A 123 0.90 -2.37 6.90
N VAL A 124 -0.09 -1.58 7.32
CA VAL A 124 0.07 -0.53 8.32
C VAL A 124 -0.64 -0.96 9.60
N THR A 125 0.07 -0.94 10.71
CA THR A 125 -0.45 -1.29 12.03
C THR A 125 -0.51 -0.07 12.91
N VAL A 126 -1.63 0.12 13.61
CA VAL A 126 -1.85 1.18 14.59
C VAL A 126 -2.17 0.53 15.93
N THR A 127 -1.32 0.76 16.94
CA THR A 127 -1.46 0.18 18.30
C THR A 127 -1.94 1.17 19.35
N GLY A 128 -2.10 2.44 18.99
CA GLY A 128 -2.37 3.52 19.93
C GLY A 128 -2.47 4.90 19.26
N PRO A 129 -2.74 5.95 20.06
CA PRO A 129 -3.01 7.30 19.58
C PRO A 129 -1.75 8.14 19.34
N ASN A 130 -0.56 7.67 19.71
CA ASN A 130 0.66 8.44 19.52
C ASN A 130 1.29 8.15 18.15
N PRO A 131 2.11 9.06 17.60
CA PRO A 131 2.80 8.83 16.34
C PRO A 131 3.71 7.58 16.35
N GLU A 132 4.27 7.23 17.51
CA GLU A 132 5.12 6.03 17.69
C GLU A 132 4.34 4.71 17.60
N ASP A 133 3.01 4.77 17.70
CA ASP A 133 2.12 3.61 17.62
C ASP A 133 1.71 3.26 16.18
N ILE A 134 2.23 3.96 15.17
CA ILE A 134 2.08 3.59 13.75
C ILE A 134 3.34 2.86 13.29
N SER A 135 3.17 1.65 12.78
CA SER A 135 4.22 0.94 12.06
C SER A 135 3.72 0.53 10.68
N ALA A 136 4.47 0.87 9.63
CA ALA A 136 4.17 0.47 8.26
C ALA A 136 5.24 -0.51 7.77
N THR A 137 4.81 -1.69 7.33
CA THR A 137 5.67 -2.72 6.73
C THR A 137 5.20 -3.00 5.31
N ILE A 138 6.14 -3.12 4.38
CA ILE A 138 5.85 -3.48 2.98
C ILE A 138 6.29 -4.92 2.78
N THR A 139 5.41 -5.75 2.23
CA THR A 139 5.78 -7.05 1.68
C THR A 139 5.66 -6.95 0.16
N THR A 140 6.80 -6.81 -0.50
CA THR A 140 6.87 -6.92 -1.97
C THR A 140 6.92 -8.40 -2.34
N SER A 141 6.06 -8.81 -3.27
CA SER A 141 6.11 -10.13 -3.90
C SER A 141 7.05 -10.10 -5.10
#